data_AF-A0A550GPN4-F1
#
_entry.id   AF-A0A550GPN4-F1
#
_cell.length_a   1.000
_cell.length_b   1.000
_cell.length_c   1.000
_cell.angle_alpha   90.00
_cell.angle_beta   90.00
_cell.angle_gamma   90.00
#
_symmetry.space_group_name_H-M   'P 1'
#
loop_
_entity.id
_entity.type
_entity.pdbx_description
1 polymer ?
#
loop_
_entity_poly.entity_id
_entity_poly.type
_entity_poly.pdbx_seq_one_letter_code
_entity_poly.pdbx_strand_id
1 'polypeptide(L)'
;PVLKVTGNPGTYSRMEDNLDVNAGVILDGSGTLRSVGEGIFRDVVEVASGRMTKAEALGYHDFIVYRTSGLAERLLDVCPPEAIRGGRGRPSEAALEPGF
;
A
#
# COMPACT_ATOMS: atom_id res chain seq x y z
N PRO A 1 6.63 -11.11 -4.04
CA PRO A 1 7.71 -10.38 -3.32
C PRO A 1 7.34 -8.97 -2.86
N VAL A 2 7.60 -8.69 -1.59
CA VAL A 2 7.58 -7.33 -1.02
C VAL A 2 8.93 -7.08 -0.35
N LEU A 3 9.76 -6.23 -0.96
CA LEU A 3 11.05 -5.79 -0.42
C LEU A 3 10.80 -4.58 0.50
N LYS A 4 10.94 -4.75 1.81
CA LYS A 4 10.63 -3.70 2.79
C LYS A 4 11.88 -2.90 3.13
N VAL A 5 11.81 -1.59 2.90
CA VAL A 5 12.89 -0.63 3.15
C VAL A 5 12.47 0.34 4.25
N THR A 6 13.37 0.64 5.18
CA THR A 6 13.14 1.69 6.19
C THR A 6 14.26 2.73 6.16
N GLY A 7 13.89 4.01 6.34
CA GLY A 7 14.83 5.11 6.55
C GLY A 7 15.13 5.38 8.02
N ASN A 8 14.51 4.64 8.95
CA ASN A 8 14.69 4.84 10.40
C ASN A 8 15.57 3.72 10.99
N PRO A 9 16.81 4.03 11.44
CA PRO A 9 17.71 3.04 12.03
C PRO A 9 17.11 2.33 13.25
N GLY A 10 16.40 3.07 14.11
CA GLY A 10 15.77 2.52 15.31
C GLY A 10 14.62 1.57 15.01
N THR A 11 13.94 1.74 13.86
CA THR A 11 12.95 0.76 13.38
C THR A 11 13.67 -0.48 12.85
N TYR A 12 14.73 -0.30 12.06
CA TYR A 12 15.51 -1.41 11.52
C TYR A 12 16.06 -2.31 12.63
N SER A 13 16.72 -1.75 13.65
CA SER A 13 17.29 -2.53 14.76
C SER A 13 16.26 -3.33 15.56
N ARG A 14 14.99 -2.90 15.61
CA ARG A 14 13.92 -3.61 16.34
C ARG A 14 13.17 -4.63 15.48
N MET A 15 13.25 -4.49 14.16
CA MET A 15 12.45 -5.24 13.19
C MET A 15 13.32 -5.81 12.07
N GLU A 16 14.59 -6.07 12.35
CA GLU A 16 15.56 -6.50 11.35
C GLU A 16 15.09 -7.79 10.66
N ASP A 17 14.50 -8.73 11.39
CA ASP A 17 13.96 -9.97 10.82
C ASP A 17 12.82 -9.77 9.82
N ASN A 18 12.17 -8.60 9.81
CA ASN A 18 11.04 -8.27 8.93
C ASN A 18 11.40 -7.26 7.83
N LEU A 19 12.57 -6.62 7.88
CA LEU A 19 12.96 -5.54 6.97
C LEU A 19 14.20 -5.92 6.15
N ASP A 20 14.11 -5.82 4.84
CA ASP A 20 15.20 -6.24 3.93
C ASP A 20 16.33 -5.20 3.89
N VAL A 21 16.01 -3.90 3.98
CA VAL A 21 17.00 -2.82 3.78
C VAL A 21 16.90 -1.73 4.85
N ASN A 22 18.05 -1.36 5.42
CA ASN A 22 18.24 -0.16 6.23
C ASN A 22 18.76 1.01 5.38
N ALA A 23 17.89 1.91 4.93
CA ALA A 23 18.27 3.16 4.28
C ALA A 23 18.63 4.27 5.29
N GLY A 24 18.44 4.04 6.60
CA GLY A 24 18.80 4.98 7.65
C GLY A 24 20.31 5.27 7.72
N VAL A 25 21.14 4.40 7.16
CA VAL A 25 22.60 4.58 7.03
C VAL A 25 22.99 5.84 6.23
N ILE A 26 22.08 6.35 5.40
CA ILE A 26 22.29 7.63 4.68
C ILE A 26 22.30 8.79 5.68
N LEU A 27 21.44 8.73 6.70
CA LEU A 27 21.27 9.81 7.67
C LEU A 27 22.34 9.79 8.76
N ASP A 28 22.84 8.62 9.14
CA ASP A 28 23.93 8.49 10.13
C ASP A 28 25.33 8.67 9.51
N GLY A 29 25.42 8.78 8.17
CA GLY A 29 26.66 8.99 7.43
C GLY A 29 27.50 7.74 7.21
N SER A 30 27.05 6.56 7.67
CA SER A 30 27.73 5.28 7.44
C SER A 30 27.51 4.72 6.03
N GLY A 31 26.56 5.28 5.27
CA GLY A 31 26.31 4.98 3.86
C GLY A 31 25.99 6.23 3.04
N THR A 32 26.08 6.10 1.71
CA THR A 32 25.69 7.17 0.78
C THR A 32 24.39 6.83 0.06
N LEU A 33 23.68 7.85 -0.41
CA LEU A 33 22.48 7.68 -1.25
C LEU A 33 22.75 6.76 -2.45
N ARG A 34 23.90 6.94 -3.12
CA ARG A 34 24.30 6.13 -4.26
C ARG A 34 24.52 4.67 -3.86
N SER A 35 25.31 4.40 -2.82
CA SER A 35 25.59 3.03 -2.38
C SER A 35 24.34 2.28 -1.92
N VAL A 36 23.42 2.97 -1.22
CA VAL A 36 22.17 2.37 -0.78
C VAL A 36 21.24 2.11 -1.97
N GLY A 37 21.14 3.04 -2.92
CA GLY A 37 20.37 2.86 -4.15
C GLY A 37 20.90 1.70 -5.01
N GLU A 38 22.21 1.58 -5.17
CA GLU A 38 22.84 0.45 -5.87
C GLU A 38 22.58 -0.89 -5.16
N GLY A 39 22.58 -0.89 -3.82
CA GLY A 39 22.22 -2.04 -3.00
C GLY A 39 20.77 -2.48 -3.22
N ILE A 40 19.81 -1.55 -3.12
CA ILE A 40 18.40 -1.81 -3.37
C ILE A 40 18.18 -2.33 -4.79
N PHE A 41 18.85 -1.76 -5.79
CA PHE A 41 18.73 -2.22 -7.17
C PHE A 41 19.20 -3.68 -7.33
N ARG A 42 20.34 -4.04 -6.74
CA ARG A 42 20.82 -5.42 -6.72
C ARG A 42 19.82 -6.34 -6.03
N ASP A 43 19.26 -5.93 -4.89
CA ASP A 43 18.26 -6.71 -4.17
C ASP A 43 17.01 -6.96 -5.01
N VAL A 44 16.53 -5.95 -5.75
CA VAL A 44 15.41 -6.09 -6.68
C VAL A 44 15.72 -7.14 -7.76
N VAL A 45 16.92 -7.13 -8.34
CA VAL A 45 17.32 -8.10 -9.36
C VAL A 45 17.39 -9.51 -8.78
N GLU A 46 17.98 -9.69 -7.60
CA GLU A 46 18.08 -11.00 -6.93
C GLU A 46 16.70 -11.55 -6.56
N VAL A 47 15.81 -10.69 -6.04
CA VAL A 47 14.43 -11.07 -5.71
C VAL A 47 13.66 -11.45 -6.96
N ALA A 48 13.78 -10.67 -8.04
CA ALA A 48 13.21 -11.03 -9.33
C ALA A 48 13.79 -12.34 -9.90
N SER A 49 15.01 -12.70 -9.50
CA SER A 49 15.68 -13.95 -9.87
C SER A 49 15.34 -15.14 -8.94
N GLY A 50 14.44 -14.94 -7.97
CA GLY A 50 13.92 -16.01 -7.10
C GLY A 50 14.44 -16.00 -5.67
N ARG A 51 15.25 -15.01 -5.26
CA ARG A 51 15.55 -14.81 -3.84
C ARG A 51 14.26 -14.40 -3.11
N MET A 52 13.90 -15.12 -2.04
CA MET A 52 12.75 -14.73 -1.22
C MET A 52 13.04 -13.44 -0.45
N THR A 53 12.05 -12.55 -0.36
CA THR A 53 12.12 -11.44 0.61
C THR A 53 11.82 -11.93 2.02
N LYS A 54 12.21 -11.16 3.05
CA LYS A 54 11.87 -11.49 4.45
C LYS A 54 10.36 -11.62 4.65
N ALA A 55 9.57 -10.78 3.98
CA ALA A 55 8.12 -10.86 4.04
C ALA A 55 7.58 -12.21 3.51
N GLU A 56 8.15 -12.70 2.41
CA GLU A 56 7.78 -14.01 1.85
C GLU A 56 8.22 -15.15 2.77
N ALA A 57 9.44 -15.07 3.31
CA ALA A 57 9.97 -16.09 4.24
C ALA A 57 9.15 -16.19 5.53
N LEU A 58 8.56 -15.08 5.99
CA LEU A 58 7.67 -15.03 7.15
C LEU A 58 6.21 -15.39 6.83
N GLY A 59 5.88 -15.68 5.55
CA GLY A 59 4.53 -16.11 5.15
C GLY A 59 3.49 -14.99 5.06
N TYR A 60 3.91 -13.74 4.86
CA TYR A 60 2.96 -12.64 4.65
C TYR A 60 2.29 -12.75 3.27
N HIS A 61 0.98 -13.01 3.28
CA HIS A 61 0.15 -13.19 2.08
C HIS A 61 -1.13 -12.35 2.11
N ASP A 62 -1.20 -11.37 3.01
CA ASP A 62 -2.36 -10.51 3.17
C ASP A 62 -2.61 -9.65 1.94
N PHE A 63 -3.87 -9.53 1.54
CA PHE A 63 -4.32 -8.61 0.50
C PHE A 63 -5.62 -7.96 0.93
N ILE A 64 -5.83 -6.72 0.50
CA ILE A 64 -7.06 -5.99 0.74
C ILE A 64 -7.69 -5.69 -0.62
N VAL A 65 -8.96 -6.03 -0.77
CA VAL A 65 -9.75 -5.61 -1.92
C VAL A 65 -10.33 -4.23 -1.60
N TYR A 66 -9.80 -3.19 -2.23
CA TYR A 66 -10.36 -1.86 -2.11
C TYR A 66 -11.76 -1.85 -2.75
N ARG A 67 -12.78 -1.53 -1.95
CA ARG A 67 -14.15 -1.29 -2.43
C ARG A 67 -14.49 0.16 -2.21
N THR A 68 -14.76 0.86 -3.30
CA THR A 68 -15.31 2.20 -3.22
C THR A 68 -16.76 2.14 -2.77
N SER A 69 -17.09 2.90 -1.72
CA SER A 69 -18.47 3.11 -1.28
C SER A 69 -18.99 4.39 -1.91
N GLY A 70 -20.04 4.29 -2.74
CA GLY A 70 -20.69 5.47 -3.31
C GLY A 70 -21.28 6.42 -2.25
N LEU A 71 -21.49 5.93 -1.02
CA LEU A 71 -21.87 6.77 0.12
C LEU A 71 -20.66 7.52 0.68
N ALA A 72 -19.50 6.87 0.80
CA ALA A 72 -18.26 7.52 1.25
C ALA A 72 -17.78 8.59 0.26
N GLU A 73 -17.89 8.34 -1.05
CA GLU A 73 -17.55 9.34 -2.07
C GLU A 73 -18.45 10.57 -2.00
N ARG A 74 -19.75 10.39 -1.74
CA ARG A 74 -20.71 11.48 -1.57
C ARG A 74 -20.51 12.24 -0.26
N LEU A 75 -20.10 11.56 0.81
CA LEU A 75 -19.85 12.16 2.13
C LEU A 75 -18.55 12.96 2.17
N LEU A 76 -17.53 12.52 1.43
CA LEU A 76 -16.20 13.12 1.47
C LEU A 76 -15.99 14.19 0.36
N ASP A 77 -17.00 14.44 -0.47
CA ASP A 77 -16.98 15.41 -1.60
C ASP A 77 -15.77 15.23 -2.55
N VAL A 78 -15.26 13.99 -2.65
CA VAL A 78 -14.00 13.69 -3.39
C VAL A 78 -14.24 13.32 -4.84
N CYS A 79 -15.47 13.44 -5.36
CA CYS A 79 -15.80 13.02 -6.73
C CYS A 79 -16.44 14.17 -7.53
N PRO A 80 -15.81 14.66 -8.62
CA PRO A 80 -16.44 15.62 -9.50
C PRO A 80 -17.71 14.99 -10.11
N PRO A 81 -18.82 15.74 -10.21
CA PRO A 81 -20.16 15.22 -10.56
C PRO A 81 -20.25 14.56 -11.95
N GLU A 82 -19.21 14.68 -12.76
CA GLU A 82 -19.12 14.18 -14.14
C GLU A 82 -18.81 12.67 -14.21
N ALA A 83 -18.14 12.10 -13.20
CA ALA A 83 -17.74 10.69 -13.18
C ALA A 83 -18.89 9.69 -12.88
N ILE A 84 -20.09 10.20 -12.52
CA ILE A 84 -21.26 9.39 -12.15
C ILE A 84 -22.31 9.31 -13.29
N ARG A 85 -21.96 9.71 -14.52
CA ARG A 85 -22.84 9.50 -15.69
C ARG A 85 -22.65 8.09 -16.28
N GLY A 86 -23.03 7.06 -15.55
CA GLY A 86 -22.91 5.70 -16.08
C GLY A 86 -23.31 4.53 -15.18
N GLY A 87 -24.25 4.70 -14.23
CA GLY A 87 -24.59 3.57 -13.36
C GLY A 87 -25.88 3.71 -12.57
N ARG A 88 -26.97 3.18 -13.15
CA ARG A 88 -28.25 2.77 -12.53
C ARG A 88 -29.03 3.87 -11.81
N GLY A 89 -30.14 4.24 -12.43
CA GLY A 89 -31.12 5.19 -11.89
C GLY A 89 -31.61 4.81 -10.50
N ARG A 90 -32.01 5.85 -9.75
CA ARG A 90 -32.78 5.73 -8.51
C ARG A 90 -33.94 4.75 -8.74
N PRO A 91 -34.17 3.73 -7.87
CA PRO A 91 -35.47 3.09 -7.88
C PRO A 91 -36.50 4.19 -7.58
N SER A 92 -37.47 4.32 -8.47
CA SER A 92 -38.59 5.23 -8.33
C SER A 92 -39.28 4.98 -6.99
N GLU A 93 -39.52 6.07 -6.27
CA GLU A 93 -40.37 6.21 -5.09
C GLU A 93 -41.79 5.76 -5.44
N ALA A 94 -42.02 4.45 -5.41
CA ALA A 94 -43.29 3.81 -5.70
C ALA A 94 -43.42 2.55 -4.84
N ALA A 95 -43.60 2.76 -3.54
CA ALA A 95 -44.34 1.92 -2.61
C ALA A 95 -44.00 2.39 -1.19
N LEU A 96 -45.04 2.77 -0.45
CA LEU A 96 -45.20 2.76 1.02
C LEU A 96 -45.91 4.03 1.49
N GLU A 97 -47.18 4.16 1.08
CA GLU A 97 -48.18 4.88 1.87
C GLU A 97 -48.83 3.86 2.82
N PRO A 98 -48.89 4.12 4.14
CA PRO A 98 -49.93 3.58 4.99
C PRO A 98 -50.91 4.70 5.35
N GLY A 99 -52.19 4.46 5.08
CA GLY A 99 -53.27 5.28 5.59
C GLY A 99 -53.33 5.24 7.12
N PHE A 100 -53.63 6.41 7.67
CA PHE A 100 -53.79 6.79 9.08
C PHE A 100 -52.51 7.17 9.84
#